data_AF-A0A926VVU9-F1
#
_entry.id   AF-A0A926VVU9-F1
#
_cell.length_a   1.000
_cell.length_b   1.000
_cell.length_c   1.000
_cell.angle_alpha   90.00
_cell.angle_beta   90.00
_cell.angle_gamma   90.00
#
_symmetry.space_group_name_H-M   'P 1'
#
loop_
_entity.id
_entity.type
_entity.pdbx_description
1 polymer ?
#
loop_
_entity_poly.entity_id
_entity_poly.type
_entity_poly.pdbx_seq_one_letter_code
_entity_poly.pdbx_strand_id
1 'polypeptide(L)'
;MKSINISLPDAMRTYIEEKVATGGYSSVSEYFRELVRQDQKRQAAERLEAMLLEGLNSGNATEMTPDDWEDIRQAVRGRIAKNKESNEG
;
A
#
# COMPACT_ATOMS: atom_id res chain seq x y z
N MET A 1 -3.95 -22.67 1.42
CA MET A 1 -3.68 -21.59 2.41
C MET A 1 -2.49 -22.01 3.26
N LYS A 2 -1.64 -21.08 3.69
CA LYS A 2 -0.62 -21.32 4.72
C LYS A 2 -1.18 -20.93 6.08
N SER A 3 -0.88 -21.70 7.13
CA SER A 3 -1.34 -21.44 8.50
C SER A 3 -0.29 -20.66 9.29
N ILE A 4 -0.75 -19.76 10.16
CA ILE A 4 0.07 -19.06 11.16
C ILE A 4 -0.52 -19.42 12.53
N ASN A 5 0.31 -19.91 13.44
CA ASN A 5 -0.07 -20.19 14.82
C ASN A 5 0.38 -19.04 15.71
N ILE A 6 -0.54 -18.54 16.55
CA ILE A 6 -0.29 -17.39 17.42
C ILE A 6 -0.82 -17.74 18.80
N SER A 7 0.03 -17.63 19.81
CA SER A 7 -0.38 -17.72 21.22
C SER A 7 -0.74 -16.33 21.73
N LEU A 8 -1.90 -16.22 22.39
CA LEU A 8 -2.42 -14.98 22.92
C LEU A 8 -2.78 -15.16 24.39
N PRO A 9 -2.63 -14.11 25.23
CA PRO A 9 -3.20 -14.12 26.58
C PRO A 9 -4.72 -14.31 26.54
N ASP A 10 -5.28 -14.94 27.58
CA ASP A 10 -6.71 -15.26 27.66
C ASP A 10 -7.60 -14.02 27.46
N ALA A 11 -7.21 -12.88 28.03
CA ALA A 11 -7.94 -11.63 27.87
C ALA A 11 -8.06 -11.18 26.40
N MET A 12 -7.00 -11.36 25.60
CA MET A 12 -7.03 -11.04 24.17
C MET A 12 -7.90 -12.02 23.40
N ARG A 13 -7.86 -13.31 23.77
CA ARG A 13 -8.71 -14.34 23.17
C ARG A 13 -10.19 -14.01 23.39
N THR A 14 -10.59 -13.74 24.62
CA THR A 14 -11.99 -13.39 24.96
C THR A 14 -12.47 -12.18 24.19
N TYR A 15 -11.63 -11.13 24.10
CA TYR A 15 -11.93 -9.94 23.31
C TYR A 15 -12.18 -10.27 21.82
N ILE A 16 -11.33 -11.12 21.22
CA ILE A 16 -11.48 -11.54 19.83
C ILE A 16 -12.75 -12.36 19.63
N GLU A 17 -13.05 -13.29 20.55
CA GLU A 17 -14.26 -14.11 20.50
C GLU A 17 -15.53 -13.23 20.57
N GLU A 18 -15.54 -12.21 21.43
CA GLU A 18 -16.62 -11.22 21.50
C GLU A 18 -16.76 -10.41 20.20
N LYS A 19 -15.63 -9.97 19.61
CA LYS A 19 -15.64 -9.26 18.32
C LYS A 19 -16.15 -10.13 17.18
N VAL A 20 -15.84 -11.43 17.17
CA VAL A 20 -16.37 -12.36 16.18
C VAL A 20 -17.88 -12.52 16.36
N ALA A 21 -18.34 -12.75 17.60
CA ALA A 21 -19.74 -12.94 17.92
C ALA A 21 -20.63 -11.73 17.59
N THR A 22 -20.10 -10.51 17.80
CA THR A 22 -20.85 -9.26 17.60
C THR A 22 -20.63 -8.61 16.24
N GLY A 23 -19.48 -8.87 15.61
CA GLY A 23 -19.02 -8.16 14.41
C GLY A 23 -19.39 -8.80 13.08
N GLY A 24 -20.21 -9.86 13.07
CA GLY A 24 -20.64 -10.53 11.84
C GLY A 24 -19.56 -11.38 11.17
N TYR A 25 -18.48 -11.72 11.89
CA TYR A 25 -17.43 -12.60 11.39
C TYR A 25 -17.82 -14.07 11.59
N SER A 26 -17.54 -14.92 10.61
CA SER A 26 -17.79 -16.37 10.68
C SER A 26 -16.72 -17.12 11.47
N SER A 27 -15.54 -16.52 11.70
CA SER A 27 -14.44 -17.13 12.44
C SER A 27 -13.40 -16.12 12.92
N VAL A 28 -12.59 -16.53 13.91
CA VAL A 28 -11.40 -15.79 14.37
C VAL A 28 -10.43 -15.55 13.20
N SER A 29 -10.22 -16.54 12.34
CA SER A 29 -9.34 -16.37 11.17
C SER A 29 -9.85 -15.32 10.19
N GLU A 30 -11.17 -15.16 10.06
CA GLU A 30 -11.74 -14.09 9.23
C GLU A 30 -11.48 -12.71 9.84
N TYR A 31 -11.72 -12.57 11.14
CA TYR A 31 -11.39 -11.35 11.87
C TYR A 31 -9.92 -10.95 11.69
N PHE A 32 -8.98 -11.89 11.84
CA PHE A 32 -7.56 -11.61 11.62
C PHE A 32 -7.23 -11.22 10.18
N ARG A 33 -7.81 -11.88 9.17
CA ARG A 33 -7.61 -11.50 7.77
C ARG A 33 -8.09 -10.07 7.51
N GLU A 34 -9.19 -9.67 8.13
CA GLU A 34 -9.70 -8.31 8.01
C GLU A 34 -8.78 -7.30 8.71
N LEU A 35 -8.30 -7.60 9.91
CA LEU A 35 -7.29 -6.74 10.57
C LEU A 35 -6.03 -6.54 9.73
N VAL A 36 -5.56 -7.58 9.05
CA VAL A 36 -4.40 -7.47 8.13
C VAL A 36 -4.73 -6.56 6.96
N ARG A 37 -5.91 -6.66 6.36
CA ARG A 37 -6.32 -5.75 5.26
C ARG A 37 -6.43 -4.30 5.74
N GLN A 38 -6.96 -4.08 6.94
CA GLN A 38 -7.06 -2.76 7.53
C GLN A 38 -5.69 -2.16 7.82
N ASP A 39 -4.74 -2.96 8.34
CA ASP A 39 -3.36 -2.54 8.51
C ASP A 39 -2.70 -2.18 7.17
N GLN A 40 -2.85 -3.02 6.15
CA GLN A 40 -2.36 -2.74 4.80
C GLN A 40 -2.93 -1.43 4.24
N LYS A 41 -4.24 -1.20 4.41
CA LYS A 41 -4.90 0.03 3.97
C LYS A 41 -4.38 1.25 4.72
N ARG A 42 -4.17 1.15 6.03
CA ARG A 42 -3.58 2.22 6.85
C ARG A 42 -2.17 2.55 6.38
N GLN A 43 -1.31 1.55 6.21
CA GLN A 43 0.05 1.76 5.71
C GLN A 43 0.07 2.36 4.31
N ALA A 44 -0.86 1.98 3.43
CA ALA A 44 -0.98 2.59 2.10
C ALA A 44 -1.39 4.08 2.18
N ALA A 45 -2.30 4.42 3.08
CA ALA A 45 -2.70 5.80 3.31
C ALA A 45 -1.55 6.64 3.89
N GLU A 46 -0.83 6.12 4.88
CA GLU A 46 0.34 6.78 5.48
C GLU A 46 1.44 7.04 4.44
N ARG A 47 1.69 6.09 3.53
CA ARG A 47 2.64 6.27 2.42
C ARG A 47 2.19 7.36 1.46
N LEU A 48 0.90 7.38 1.10
CA LEU A 48 0.35 8.41 0.22
C LEU A 48 0.47 9.80 0.87
N GLU A 49 0.14 9.92 2.15
CA GLU A 49 0.28 11.16 2.91
C GLU A 49 1.73 11.66 2.92
N ALA A 50 2.69 10.75 3.17
CA ALA A 50 4.10 11.10 3.11
C ALA A 50 4.53 11.65 1.74
N MET A 51 4.08 11.02 0.64
CA MET A 51 4.36 11.48 -0.73
C MET A 51 3.71 12.84 -1.02
N LEU A 52 2.50 13.09 -0.52
CA LEU A 52 1.84 14.39 -0.67
C LEU A 52 2.59 15.48 0.09
N LEU A 53 3.05 15.20 1.32
CA LEU A 53 3.86 16.12 2.10
C LEU A 53 5.21 16.41 1.42
N GLU A 54 5.86 15.38 0.85
CA GLU A 54 7.06 15.57 0.04
C GLU A 54 6.80 16.50 -1.15
N GLY A 55 5.71 16.28 -1.88
CA GLY A 55 5.29 17.14 -2.99
C GLY A 55 5.01 18.58 -2.56
N LEU A 56 4.30 18.81 -1.44
CA LEU A 56 4.05 20.15 -0.90
C LEU A 56 5.34 20.86 -0.47
N ASN A 57 6.32 20.10 0.02
CA ASN A 57 7.63 20.63 0.43
C ASN A 57 8.64 20.71 -0.74
N SER A 58 8.28 20.25 -1.95
CA SER A 58 9.19 20.20 -3.10
C SER A 58 9.46 21.56 -3.76
N GLY A 59 8.76 22.60 -3.33
CA GLY A 59 8.87 23.96 -3.87
C GLY A 59 7.54 24.47 -4.42
N ASN A 60 7.59 25.64 -5.06
CA ASN A 60 6.40 26.24 -5.64
C ASN A 60 5.97 25.46 -6.89
N ALA A 61 4.68 25.15 -6.97
CA ALA A 61 4.11 24.56 -8.17
C ALA A 61 4.24 25.52 -9.36
N THR A 62 4.65 24.98 -10.50
CA THR A 62 4.66 25.68 -11.79
C THR A 62 3.56 25.13 -12.69
N GLU A 63 3.13 25.92 -13.67
CA GLU A 63 2.20 25.43 -14.70
C GLU A 63 2.86 24.32 -15.52
N MET A 64 2.11 23.27 -15.83
CA MET A 64 2.60 22.17 -16.68
C MET A 64 2.52 22.60 -18.14
N THR A 65 3.67 22.76 -18.79
CA THR A 65 3.77 23.24 -20.17
C THR A 65 3.80 22.09 -21.19
N PRO A 66 3.54 22.36 -22.50
CA PRO A 66 3.72 21.37 -23.54
C PRO A 66 5.14 20.78 -23.64
N ASP A 67 6.16 21.59 -23.34
CA ASP A 67 7.57 21.17 -23.36
C ASP A 67 7.85 20.19 -22.21
N ASP A 68 7.35 20.47 -20.99
CA ASP A 68 7.44 19.54 -19.85
C ASP A 68 6.85 18.15 -20.20
N TRP A 69 5.71 18.14 -20.89
CA TRP A 69 5.09 16.89 -21.35
C TRP A 69 5.93 16.15 -22.39
N GLU A 70 6.60 16.86 -23.29
CA GLU A 70 7.48 16.22 -24.27
C GLU A 70 8.72 15.64 -23.59
N ASP A 71 9.32 16.36 -22.65
CA ASP A 71 10.46 15.89 -21.86
C ASP A 71 10.11 14.62 -21.08
N ILE A 72 8.94 14.58 -20.44
CA ILE A 72 8.44 13.37 -19.75
C ILE A 72 8.30 12.20 -20.74
N ARG A 73 7.72 12.43 -21.93
CA ARG A 73 7.55 11.38 -22.96
C ARG A 73 8.90 10.86 -23.45
N GLN A 74 9.87 11.74 -23.71
CA GLN A 74 11.20 11.35 -24.15
C GLN A 74 11.93 10.53 -23.08
N ALA A 75 11.84 10.94 -21.81
CA ALA A 75 12.43 10.19 -20.70
C ALA A 75 11.83 8.78 -20.58
N VAL A 76 10.51 8.64 -20.73
CA VAL A 76 9.84 7.32 -20.71
C VAL A 76 10.28 6.46 -21.89
N ARG A 77 10.32 7.00 -23.12
CA ARG A 77 10.79 6.29 -24.32
C ARG A 77 12.22 5.78 -24.15
N GLY A 78 13.12 6.61 -23.62
CA GLY A 78 14.51 6.23 -23.35
C GLY A 78 14.63 5.09 -22.34
N ARG A 79 13.85 5.11 -21.25
CA ARG A 79 13.82 4.01 -20.27
C ARG A 79 13.35 2.69 -20.87
N ILE A 80 12.32 2.74 -21.73
CA ILE A 80 11.80 1.53 -22.41
C ILE A 80 12.84 0.96 -23.38
N ALA A 81 13.53 1.79 -24.15
CA ALA A 81 14.58 1.35 -25.07
C ALA A 81 15.73 0.65 -24.31
N LYS A 82 16.23 1.27 -23.23
CA LYS A 82 17.29 0.70 -22.39
C LYS A 82 16.91 -0.64 -21.75
N ASN A 83 15.65 -0.76 -21.31
CA ASN A 83 15.15 -2.02 -20.75
C ASN A 83 15.03 -3.14 -21.79
N LYS A 84 14.80 -2.84 -23.08
CA LYS A 84 14.81 -3.84 -24.15
C LYS A 84 16.24 -4.34 -24.43
N GLU A 85 17.19 -3.43 -24.55
CA GLU A 85 18.61 -3.78 -24.76
C GLU A 85 19.18 -4.63 -23.62
N SER A 86 18.75 -4.38 -22.38
CA SER A 86 19.20 -5.14 -21.19
C SER A 86 18.55 -6.52 -21.05
N ASN A 87 17.48 -6.81 -21.80
CA ASN A 87 16.73 -8.07 -21.71
C ASN A 87 17.01 -8.99 -22.92
N GLU A 88 17.81 -8.53 -23.88
CA GLU A 88 18.25 -9.27 -25.08
C GLU A 88 19.71 -9.73 -25.02
N GLY A 89 20.45 -9.41 -23.94
CA GLY A 89 21.82 -9.86 -23.65
C GLY A 89 21.88 -10.79 -22.44
#